data_AF-Q3Y3Z7-F1
#
_entry.id   AF-Q3Y3Z7-F1
#
_cell.length_a   1.000
_cell.length_b   1.000
_cell.length_c   1.000
_cell.angle_alpha   90.00
_cell.angle_beta   90.00
_cell.angle_gamma   90.00
#
_symmetry.space_group_name_H-M   'P 1'
#
loop_
_entity.id
_entity.type
_entity.pdbx_description
1 polymer ?
#
loop_
_entity_poly.entity_id
_entity_poly.type
_entity_poly.pdbx_seq_one_letter_code
_entity_poly.pdbx_strand_id
1 'polypeptide(L)'
;MQYICLVSALFVLVLSRGIPTIPQPRIDVWSGPNCHMCEVILNNVRYEYRNNFTNVTPDQLRQSLYQQCDLNLNGFTDQECHKIADEDSADILQQLQEGTSSYRICQRELLC
;
A
#
# COMPACT_ATOMS: atom_id res chain seq x y z
N MET A 1 -14.75 33.78 -42.53
CA MET A 1 -15.05 34.00 -41.09
C MET A 1 -16.21 33.15 -40.55
N GLN A 2 -17.04 32.51 -41.39
CA GLN A 2 -18.17 31.69 -40.92
C GLN A 2 -17.79 30.22 -40.60
N TYR A 3 -16.76 29.66 -41.24
CA TYR A 3 -16.33 28.27 -41.02
C TYR A 3 -15.57 28.03 -39.71
N ILE A 4 -14.97 29.06 -39.11
CA ILE A 4 -14.17 28.91 -37.90
C ILE A 4 -15.04 28.49 -36.71
N CYS A 5 -16.30 28.94 -36.65
CA CYS A 5 -17.22 28.59 -35.56
C CYS A 5 -17.62 27.10 -35.56
N LEU A 6 -17.64 26.43 -36.72
CA LEU A 6 -18.00 25.02 -36.79
C LEU A 6 -16.90 24.11 -36.22
N VAL A 7 -15.63 24.50 -36.35
CA VAL A 7 -14.50 23.71 -35.85
C VAL A 7 -14.45 23.72 -34.32
N SER A 8 -14.81 24.85 -33.69
CA SER A 8 -14.85 24.96 -32.23
C SER A 8 -15.88 24.04 -31.58
N ALA A 9 -17.03 23.80 -32.22
CA ALA A 9 -18.08 22.94 -31.66
C ALA A 9 -17.68 21.45 -31.65
N LEU A 10 -16.92 20.99 -32.64
CA LEU A 10 -16.46 19.60 -32.68
C LEU A 10 -15.38 19.30 -31.64
N PHE A 11 -14.57 20.30 -31.27
CA PHE A 11 -13.51 20.10 -30.27
C PHE A 11 -14.06 19.80 -28.86
N VAL A 12 -15.25 20.30 -28.54
CA VAL A 12 -15.88 20.06 -27.22
C VAL A 12 -16.43 18.63 -27.10
N LEU A 13 -16.87 18.01 -28.19
CA LEU A 13 -17.49 16.68 -28.12
C LEU A 13 -16.49 15.55 -27.89
N VAL A 14 -15.25 15.69 -28.38
CA VAL A 14 -14.25 14.61 -28.26
C VAL A 14 -13.69 14.48 -26.84
N LEU A 15 -13.65 15.56 -26.06
CA LEU A 15 -13.13 15.55 -24.68
C LEU A 15 -14.08 14.91 -23.66
N SER A 16 -15.31 14.57 -24.05
CA SER A 16 -16.27 13.89 -23.16
C SER A 16 -16.09 12.37 -23.06
N ARG A 17 -15.26 11.77 -23.93
CA ARG A 17 -14.88 10.36 -23.79
C ARG A 17 -13.70 10.29 -22.83
N GLY A 18 -14.05 10.13 -21.55
CA GLY A 18 -13.13 10.06 -20.43
C GLY A 18 -11.83 9.34 -20.77
N ILE A 19 -10.72 9.98 -20.40
CA ILE A 19 -9.38 9.42 -20.46
C ILE A 19 -9.47 8.06 -19.75
N PRO A 20 -9.26 6.93 -20.46
CA PRO A 20 -9.15 5.65 -19.78
C PRO A 20 -7.99 5.81 -18.80
N THR A 21 -8.29 5.67 -17.51
CA THR A 21 -7.28 5.51 -16.48
C THR A 21 -6.49 4.28 -16.87
N ILE A 22 -5.39 4.46 -17.60
CA ILE A 22 -4.36 3.44 -17.74
C ILE A 22 -3.98 3.14 -16.30
N PRO A 23 -4.25 1.92 -15.78
CA PRO A 23 -3.81 1.55 -14.46
C PRO A 23 -2.32 1.86 -14.43
N GLN A 24 -1.90 2.71 -13.49
CA GLN A 24 -0.49 2.94 -13.24
C GLN A 24 0.15 1.55 -13.21
N PRO A 25 1.16 1.26 -14.05
CA PRO A 25 1.89 0.03 -13.88
C PRO A 25 2.42 0.10 -12.46
N ARG A 26 1.83 -0.69 -11.55
CA ARG A 26 2.55 -1.07 -10.34
C ARG A 26 3.80 -1.69 -10.93
N ILE A 27 4.92 -0.98 -10.79
CA ILE A 27 6.18 -1.59 -11.16
C ILE A 27 6.21 -2.82 -10.26
N ASP A 28 6.12 -4.00 -10.86
CA ASP A 28 6.19 -5.28 -10.18
C ASP A 28 7.63 -5.44 -9.65
N VAL A 29 8.01 -4.61 -8.68
CA VAL A 29 9.22 -4.70 -7.85
C VAL A 29 8.93 -5.62 -6.66
N TRP A 30 8.03 -6.59 -6.81
CA TRP A 30 7.45 -7.32 -5.67
C TRP A 30 8.05 -8.72 -5.46
N SER A 31 8.82 -9.23 -6.42
CA SER A 31 9.61 -10.45 -6.23
C SER A 31 11.05 -10.08 -5.83
N GLY A 32 11.33 -9.88 -4.54
CA GLY A 32 12.69 -9.54 -4.11
C GLY A 32 12.87 -9.26 -2.62
N PRO A 33 13.81 -8.36 -2.23
CA PRO A 33 14.17 -8.08 -0.83
C PRO A 33 13.02 -7.54 0.03
N ASN A 34 11.92 -7.09 -0.60
CA ASN A 34 10.74 -6.55 0.08
C ASN A 34 10.01 -7.60 0.92
N CYS A 35 9.94 -8.85 0.46
CA CYS A 35 9.29 -9.93 1.18
C CYS A 35 9.98 -10.17 2.53
N HIS A 36 11.32 -10.23 2.51
CA HIS A 36 12.12 -10.39 3.72
C HIS A 36 11.99 -9.19 4.67
N MET A 37 11.99 -7.96 4.14
CA MET A 37 11.78 -6.76 4.95
C MET A 37 10.39 -6.70 5.59
N CYS A 38 9.35 -7.06 4.84
CA CYS A 38 7.99 -7.17 5.38
C CYS A 38 7.95 -8.17 6.53
N GLU A 39 8.58 -9.34 6.38
CA GLU A 39 8.65 -10.33 7.46
C GLU A 39 9.38 -9.79 8.69
N VAL A 40 10.51 -9.09 8.51
CA VAL A 40 11.26 -8.46 9.61
C VAL A 40 10.39 -7.43 10.34
N ILE A 41 9.72 -6.54 9.61
CA ILE A 41 8.82 -5.52 10.16
C ILE A 41 7.69 -6.16 10.96
N LEU A 42 6.98 -7.14 10.38
CA LEU A 42 5.89 -7.82 11.06
C LEU A 42 6.38 -8.65 12.25
N ASN A 43 7.56 -9.24 12.19
CA ASN A 43 8.15 -9.96 13.33
C ASN A 43 8.54 -9.00 14.47
N ASN A 44 9.00 -7.78 14.17
CA ASN A 44 9.27 -6.76 15.18
C ASN A 44 7.98 -6.28 15.84
N VAL A 45 6.92 -6.04 15.07
CA VAL A 45 5.59 -5.71 15.59
C VAL A 45 5.05 -6.85 16.46
N ARG A 46 5.19 -8.11 16.02
CA ARG A 46 4.85 -9.28 16.83
C ARG A 46 5.59 -9.32 18.15
N TYR A 47 6.88 -8.95 18.14
CA TYR A 47 7.67 -8.87 19.35
C TYR A 47 7.19 -7.74 20.28
N GLU A 48 6.94 -6.55 19.74
CA GLU A 48 6.41 -5.38 20.45
C GLU A 48 5.12 -5.71 21.20
N TYR A 49 4.17 -6.35 20.51
CA TYR A 49 2.88 -6.76 21.07
C TYR A 49 2.89 -8.13 21.76
N ARG A 50 4.06 -8.79 21.89
CA ARG A 50 4.21 -10.13 22.48
C ARG A 50 3.27 -11.17 21.86
N ASN A 51 3.03 -11.09 20.55
CA ASN A 51 2.06 -11.87 19.79
C ASN A 51 0.61 -11.79 20.31
N ASN A 52 0.23 -10.74 21.03
CA ASN A 52 -1.12 -10.52 21.51
C ASN A 52 -1.71 -9.23 20.94
N PHE A 53 -2.62 -9.38 19.99
CA PHE A 53 -3.29 -8.28 19.28
C PHE A 53 -4.74 -8.04 19.74
N THR A 54 -5.16 -8.63 20.86
CA THR A 54 -6.57 -8.61 21.33
C THR A 54 -7.08 -7.20 21.64
N ASN A 55 -6.22 -6.32 22.15
CA ASN A 55 -6.57 -4.94 22.53
C ASN A 55 -5.83 -3.89 21.67
N VAL A 56 -5.36 -4.31 20.50
CA VAL A 56 -4.66 -3.43 19.55
C VAL A 56 -5.68 -2.89 18.56
N THR A 57 -5.68 -1.58 18.36
CA THR A 57 -6.51 -0.90 17.35
C THR A 57 -5.74 -0.77 16.04
N PRO A 58 -6.44 -0.61 14.89
CA PRO A 58 -5.77 -0.34 13.62
C PRO A 58 -4.81 0.85 13.68
N ASP A 59 -5.19 1.94 14.37
CA ASP A 59 -4.34 3.13 14.52
C ASP A 59 -3.06 2.85 15.33
N GLN A 60 -3.13 2.01 16.37
CA GLN A 60 -1.95 1.61 17.13
C GLN A 60 -1.02 0.75 16.28
N LEU A 61 -1.58 -0.24 15.55
CA LEU A 61 -0.79 -1.06 14.66
C LEU A 61 -0.15 -0.23 13.55
N ARG A 62 -0.91 0.69 12.94
CA ARG A 62 -0.43 1.64 11.94
C ARG A 62 0.78 2.41 12.45
N GLN A 63 0.68 2.98 13.65
CA GLN A 63 1.81 3.70 14.27
C GLN A 63 3.03 2.80 14.50
N SER A 64 2.85 1.56 14.96
CA SER A 64 3.96 0.61 15.10
C SER A 64 4.58 0.26 13.75
N LEU A 65 3.76 0.03 12.72
CA LEU A 65 4.25 -0.22 11.36
C LEU A 65 5.05 0.97 10.82
N TYR A 66 4.55 2.20 10.98
CA TYR A 66 5.27 3.43 10.65
C TYR A 66 6.66 3.47 11.28
N GLN A 67 6.74 3.24 12.60
CA GLN A 67 8.02 3.21 13.29
C GLN A 67 8.95 2.13 12.73
N GLN A 68 8.42 0.96 12.35
CA GLN A 68 9.23 -0.07 11.72
C GLN A 68 9.67 0.30 10.30
N CYS A 69 8.85 1.02 9.52
CA CYS A 69 9.24 1.56 8.21
C CYS A 69 10.44 2.51 8.38
N ASP A 70 10.30 3.52 9.24
CA ASP A 70 11.34 4.54 9.52
C ASP A 70 12.66 3.92 10.03
N LEU A 71 12.58 2.84 10.80
CA LEU A 71 13.75 2.19 11.40
C LEU A 71 14.49 1.23 10.45
N ASN A 72 13.78 0.57 9.53
CA ASN A 72 14.33 -0.51 8.72
C ASN A 72 14.52 -0.13 7.25
N LEU A 73 13.86 0.93 6.78
CA LEU A 73 13.80 1.32 5.38
C LEU A 73 14.27 2.76 5.19
N ASN A 74 14.52 3.13 3.95
CA ASN A 74 14.83 4.51 3.59
C ASN A 74 14.33 4.83 2.18
N GLY A 75 14.24 6.12 1.89
CA GLY A 75 13.89 6.62 0.56
C GLY A 75 12.52 6.12 0.10
N PHE A 76 12.46 5.60 -1.13
CA PHE A 76 11.20 5.19 -1.74
C PHE A 76 10.54 3.99 -1.03
N THR A 77 11.32 3.04 -0.53
CA THR A 77 10.77 1.84 0.13
C THR A 77 10.11 2.20 1.47
N ASP A 78 10.64 3.19 2.18
CA ASP A 78 10.02 3.73 3.39
C ASP A 78 8.65 4.37 3.10
N GLN A 79 8.55 5.18 2.05
CA GLN A 79 7.29 5.80 1.64
C GLN A 79 6.23 4.77 1.25
N GLU A 80 6.62 3.70 0.55
CA GLU A 80 5.70 2.62 0.20
C GLU A 80 5.26 1.84 1.45
N CYS A 81 6.17 1.59 2.38
CA CYS A 81 5.83 0.97 3.66
C CYS A 81 4.84 1.81 4.48
N HIS A 82 5.03 3.14 4.52
CA HIS A 82 4.08 4.06 5.15
C HIS A 82 2.70 4.01 4.51
N LYS A 83 2.64 3.93 3.18
CA LYS A 83 1.38 3.79 2.45
C LYS A 83 0.66 2.49 2.81
N ILE A 84 1.38 1.37 2.89
CA ILE A 84 0.82 0.07 3.31
C ILE A 84 0.33 0.14 4.75
N ALA A 85 1.06 0.80 5.65
CA ALA A 85 0.59 1.00 7.01
C ALA A 85 -0.72 1.82 7.05
N ASP A 86 -0.84 2.87 6.23
CA ASP A 86 -2.06 3.68 6.12
C ASP A 86 -3.25 2.93 5.50
N GLU A 87 -3.02 2.15 4.45
CA GLU A 87 -4.08 1.48 3.68
C GLU A 87 -4.48 0.13 4.29
N ASP A 88 -3.51 -0.65 4.78
CA ASP A 88 -3.70 -2.08 5.07
C ASP A 88 -3.58 -2.43 6.57
N SER A 89 -3.31 -1.47 7.46
CA SER A 89 -3.19 -1.76 8.91
C SER A 89 -4.40 -2.47 9.51
N ALA A 90 -5.62 -2.18 9.05
CA ALA A 90 -6.82 -2.87 9.52
C ALA A 90 -6.85 -4.36 9.11
N ASP A 91 -6.47 -4.66 7.87
CA ASP A 91 -6.43 -6.03 7.36
C ASP A 91 -5.26 -6.81 7.98
N ILE A 92 -4.07 -6.22 8.02
CA ILE A 92 -2.91 -6.78 8.70
C ILE A 92 -3.23 -7.10 10.17
N LEU A 93 -3.95 -6.20 10.88
CA LEU A 93 -4.36 -6.44 12.26
C LEU A 93 -5.25 -7.68 12.38
N GLN A 94 -6.26 -7.80 11.50
CA GLN A 94 -7.13 -8.96 11.48
C GLN A 94 -6.32 -10.25 11.27
N GLN A 95 -5.41 -10.25 10.29
CA GLN A 95 -4.56 -11.41 10.02
C GLN A 95 -3.63 -11.76 11.20
N LEU A 96 -3.09 -10.76 11.89
CA LEU A 96 -2.28 -10.93 13.10
C LEU A 96 -3.10 -11.53 14.25
N GLN A 97 -4.35 -11.09 14.43
CA GLN A 97 -5.30 -11.63 15.41
C GLN A 97 -5.72 -13.08 15.09
N GLU A 98 -5.83 -13.43 13.81
CA GLU A 98 -6.06 -14.80 13.33
C GLU A 98 -4.83 -15.71 13.46
N GLY A 99 -3.68 -15.18 13.88
CA GLY A 99 -2.44 -15.93 14.02
C GLY A 99 -1.74 -16.24 12.69
N THR A 100 -2.09 -15.52 11.62
CA THR A 100 -1.48 -15.70 10.27
C THR A 100 0.00 -15.33 10.32
N SER A 101 0.89 -16.22 9.86
CA SER A 101 2.34 -15.96 9.90
C SER A 101 2.75 -14.71 9.11
N SER A 102 3.82 -14.04 9.55
CA SER A 102 4.35 -12.84 8.89
C SER A 102 4.56 -13.06 7.39
N TYR A 103 5.17 -14.18 7.00
CA TYR A 103 5.34 -14.57 5.60
C TYR A 103 4.02 -14.59 4.81
N ARG A 104 2.95 -15.15 5.39
CA ARG A 104 1.65 -15.25 4.71
C ARG A 104 0.95 -13.91 4.59
N ILE A 105 1.10 -13.04 5.59
CA ILE A 105 0.63 -11.65 5.51
C ILE A 105 1.36 -10.94 4.37
N CYS A 106 2.70 -11.02 4.34
CA CYS A 106 3.50 -10.39 3.28
C CYS A 106 3.13 -10.86 1.86
N GLN A 107 2.77 -12.13 1.68
CA GLN A 107 2.26 -12.64 0.41
C GLN A 107 0.88 -12.07 0.05
N ARG A 108 0.01 -11.83 1.03
CA ARG A 108 -1.34 -11.29 0.81
C ARG A 108 -1.31 -9.80 0.53
N GLU A 109 -0.42 -9.07 1.20
CA GLU A 109 -0.11 -7.66 0.90
C GLU A 109 0.72 -7.49 -0.38
N LEU A 110 0.99 -8.60 -1.10
CA LEU A 110 1.72 -8.61 -2.37
C LEU A 110 3.14 -8.03 -2.26
N LEU A 111 3.76 -8.13 -1.09
CA LEU A 111 5.17 -7.78 -0.83
C LEU A 111 6.12 -8.95 -1.12
N CYS A 112 5.53 -10.08 -1.49
CA CYS A 112 6.12 -11.28 -2.06
C CYS A 112 5.28 -11.63 -3.32
#